data_AF-A0A6I3KE22-F1
#
_entry.id   AF-A0A6I3KE22-F1
#
_cell.length_a   1.000
_cell.length_b   1.000
_cell.length_c   1.000
_cell.angle_alpha   90.00
_cell.angle_beta   90.00
_cell.angle_gamma   90.00
#
_symmetry.space_group_name_H-M   'P 1'
#
loop_
_entity.id
_entity.type
_entity.pdbx_description
1 polymer ?
#
loop_
_entity_poly.entity_id
_entity_poly.type
_entity_poly.pdbx_seq_one_letter_code
_entity_poly.pdbx_strand_id
1 'polypeptide(L)'
;MRKARARRQALGAAVLAAAVLAACPVLAQGWWPWSSSEDERERPPIPDEPVYREPPPADAAPPGMQPRPEPAPGAQLPPPQAAPPVNWSTKNPICLQLEQRLVQDGQRSNGMRDQLPAIEAEIQRAEQAYEQSRSDLERYDCYEYFIFSKTLRRTRRCVDLADQGEAARRRLSELEAQRQQIASSGARSYREEIVSELARNNCGANYTQEARRYDRGSESSIWQDEGESSFSNGWTPFGGGAHSSATYRTVCVRLCDGYYFPVSFSTLPSHFEQDSEACQSKCAAPAELYYYQNPGAGMDQSVAFRSQEPYTSLKTAFRYRKELVKGCSCKEAEYVPKDAPADQGKRADTGSTGWEARSEVDAQNQR
;
A
#
# COMPACT_ATOMS: atom_id res chain seq x y z
N MET A 1 -68.46 44.61 12.08
CA MET A 1 -68.33 43.14 12.32
C MET A 1 -68.10 42.27 11.07
N ARG A 2 -68.27 42.76 9.83
CA ARG A 2 -68.08 41.94 8.61
C ARG A 2 -66.61 41.62 8.25
N LYS A 3 -65.65 42.49 8.63
CA LYS A 3 -64.21 42.30 8.33
C LYS A 3 -63.52 41.20 9.15
N ALA A 4 -64.06 40.84 10.32
CA ALA A 4 -63.49 39.80 11.18
C ALA A 4 -63.83 38.36 10.72
N ARG A 5 -65.00 38.18 10.08
CA ARG A 5 -65.40 36.88 9.50
C ARG A 5 -64.56 36.51 8.26
N ALA A 6 -64.21 37.50 7.43
CA ALA A 6 -63.38 37.28 6.24
C ALA A 6 -61.95 36.81 6.59
N ARG A 7 -61.34 37.36 7.65
CA ARG A 7 -60.00 36.93 8.10
C ARG A 7 -59.97 35.54 8.72
N ARG A 8 -61.04 35.14 9.43
CA ARG A 8 -61.14 33.78 9.99
C ARG A 8 -61.37 32.71 8.91
N GLN A 9 -62.11 33.04 7.85
CA GLN A 9 -62.28 32.14 6.70
C GLN A 9 -61.01 32.01 5.87
N ALA A 10 -60.23 33.08 5.71
CA ALA A 10 -58.94 33.03 5.02
C ALA A 10 -57.89 32.20 5.77
N LEU A 11 -57.87 32.26 7.11
CA LEU A 11 -56.98 31.43 7.93
C LEU A 11 -57.42 29.95 7.97
N GLY A 12 -58.73 29.68 7.99
CA GLY A 12 -59.25 28.30 7.92
C GLY A 12 -58.97 27.62 6.58
N ALA A 13 -59.03 28.36 5.47
CA ALA A 13 -58.71 27.85 4.14
C ALA A 13 -57.20 27.57 3.96
N ALA A 14 -56.33 28.38 4.58
CA ALA A 14 -54.88 28.16 4.52
C ALA A 14 -54.43 26.92 5.32
N VAL A 15 -55.07 26.62 6.45
CA VAL A 15 -54.75 25.43 7.26
C VAL A 15 -55.28 24.14 6.62
N LEU A 16 -56.46 24.19 5.97
CA LEU A 16 -56.98 23.04 5.21
C LEU A 16 -56.16 22.77 3.92
N ALA A 17 -55.64 23.80 3.25
CA ALA A 17 -54.74 23.62 2.11
C ALA A 17 -53.38 23.03 2.52
N ALA A 18 -52.87 23.35 3.72
CA ALA A 18 -51.63 22.77 4.24
C ALA A 18 -51.79 21.31 4.69
N ALA A 19 -52.96 20.90 5.17
CA ALA A 19 -53.23 19.52 5.59
C ALA A 19 -53.44 18.56 4.39
N VAL A 20 -53.92 19.04 3.25
CA VAL A 20 -54.13 18.23 2.03
C VAL A 20 -52.81 17.97 1.27
N LEU A 21 -51.78 18.79 1.48
CA LEU A 21 -50.44 18.56 0.92
C LEU A 21 -49.56 17.59 1.76
N ALA A 22 -50.06 17.13 2.91
CA ALA A 22 -49.35 16.19 3.79
C ALA A 22 -49.85 14.73 3.70
N ALA A 23 -50.68 14.42 2.70
CA ALA A 23 -51.19 13.08 2.43
C ALA A 23 -50.85 12.63 1.00
N CYS A 24 -49.57 12.73 0.63
CA CYS A 24 -49.01 11.92 -0.45
C CYS A 24 -48.33 10.71 0.18
N PRO A 25 -48.64 9.47 -0.24
CA PRO A 25 -47.83 8.33 0.17
C PRO A 25 -46.42 8.58 -0.34
N VAL A 26 -45.45 8.56 0.59
CA VAL A 26 -44.03 8.59 0.27
C VAL A 26 -43.70 7.28 -0.44
N LEU A 27 -43.92 7.26 -1.75
CA LEU A 27 -43.26 6.32 -2.64
C LEU A 27 -41.82 6.83 -2.75
N ALA A 28 -40.95 6.32 -1.88
CA ALA A 28 -39.51 6.45 -2.00
C ALA A 28 -39.07 5.66 -3.24
N GLN A 29 -39.22 6.29 -4.41
CA GLN A 29 -38.70 5.82 -5.69
C GLN A 29 -37.28 6.36 -5.83
N GLY A 30 -36.34 5.44 -6.05
CA GLY A 30 -34.91 5.69 -6.13
C GLY A 30 -34.55 6.75 -7.17
N TRP A 31 -33.84 7.77 -6.71
CA TRP A 31 -33.30 8.85 -7.54
C TRP A 31 -31.87 8.57 -8.04
N TRP A 32 -31.32 7.38 -7.78
CA TRP A 32 -30.05 6.96 -8.37
C TRP A 32 -30.31 6.33 -9.75
N PRO A 33 -29.56 6.68 -10.79
CA PRO A 33 -29.82 6.26 -12.18
C PRO A 33 -29.48 4.79 -12.47
N TRP A 34 -29.48 3.92 -11.45
CA TRP A 34 -29.14 2.50 -11.57
C TRP A 34 -30.21 1.55 -11.03
N SER A 35 -31.40 2.04 -10.65
CA SER A 35 -32.49 1.17 -10.21
C SER A 35 -33.67 1.18 -11.19
N SER A 36 -33.48 0.57 -12.35
CA SER A 36 -34.56 -0.10 -13.08
C SER A 36 -34.34 -1.60 -12.94
N SER A 37 -35.18 -2.23 -12.13
CA SER A 37 -35.35 -3.69 -12.12
C SER A 37 -36.01 -4.13 -13.43
N GLU A 38 -35.72 -5.38 -13.82
CA GLU A 38 -36.31 -6.15 -14.92
C GLU A 38 -35.59 -6.05 -16.28
N ASP A 39 -34.41 -6.65 -16.35
CA ASP A 39 -34.16 -7.59 -17.45
C ASP A 39 -33.44 -8.82 -16.85
N GLU A 40 -34.26 -9.83 -16.64
CA GLU A 40 -33.99 -11.12 -16.04
C GLU A 40 -33.20 -11.98 -17.05
N ARG A 41 -31.93 -11.64 -17.28
CA ARG A 41 -31.01 -12.44 -18.11
C ARG A 41 -29.92 -13.05 -17.24
N GLU A 42 -30.16 -14.31 -16.91
CA GLU A 42 -29.17 -15.36 -16.63
C GLU A 42 -27.97 -14.92 -15.79
N ARG A 43 -28.16 -14.90 -14.46
CA ARG A 43 -27.05 -15.07 -13.54
C ARG A 43 -26.36 -16.42 -13.85
N PRO A 44 -25.05 -16.45 -14.16
CA PRO A 44 -24.34 -17.73 -14.26
C PRO A 44 -24.33 -18.40 -12.87
N PRO A 45 -24.39 -19.75 -12.81
CA PRO A 45 -24.44 -20.46 -11.52
C PRO A 45 -23.19 -20.15 -10.71
N ILE A 46 -23.40 -19.75 -9.46
CA ILE A 46 -22.35 -19.61 -8.45
C ILE A 46 -21.90 -21.03 -8.08
N PRO A 47 -20.61 -21.37 -8.18
CA PRO A 47 -20.12 -22.65 -7.70
C PRO A 47 -20.22 -22.70 -6.17
N ASP A 48 -20.99 -23.65 -5.64
CA ASP A 48 -20.97 -24.00 -4.22
C ASP A 48 -19.73 -24.85 -3.93
N GLU A 49 -18.55 -24.24 -3.82
CA GLU A 49 -17.41 -24.90 -3.19
C GLU A 49 -16.59 -23.91 -2.34
N PRO A 50 -16.22 -24.28 -1.10
CA PRO A 50 -15.33 -23.46 -0.29
C PRO A 50 -13.90 -23.51 -0.85
N VAL A 51 -13.43 -22.39 -1.41
CA VAL A 51 -12.00 -22.18 -1.70
C VAL A 51 -11.27 -21.77 -0.43
N TYR A 52 -11.33 -22.63 0.59
CA TYR A 52 -10.36 -22.67 1.67
C TYR A 52 -9.93 -24.13 1.80
N ARG A 53 -8.75 -24.44 1.26
CA ARG A 53 -8.02 -25.62 1.70
C ARG A 53 -7.48 -25.26 3.08
N GLU A 54 -8.01 -25.89 4.12
CA GLU A 54 -7.39 -25.83 5.44
C GLU A 54 -5.90 -26.20 5.32
N PRO A 55 -5.00 -25.48 6.01
CA PRO A 55 -3.62 -25.90 6.10
C PRO A 55 -3.56 -27.29 6.74
N PRO A 56 -2.64 -28.18 6.30
CA PRO A 56 -2.51 -29.50 6.90
C PRO A 56 -2.22 -29.38 8.41
N PRO A 57 -2.68 -30.35 9.22
CA PRO A 57 -2.39 -30.37 10.65
C PRO A 57 -0.88 -30.41 10.88
N ALA A 58 -0.43 -29.75 11.95
CA ALA A 58 0.96 -29.41 12.25
C ALA A 58 1.90 -30.59 12.60
N ASP A 59 1.59 -31.83 12.18
CA ASP A 59 2.29 -33.04 12.65
C ASP A 59 3.00 -33.85 11.54
N ALA A 60 3.14 -33.33 10.32
CA ALA A 60 3.89 -34.00 9.26
C ALA A 60 5.18 -33.25 8.91
N ALA A 61 6.21 -33.39 9.76
CA ALA A 61 7.56 -32.96 9.45
C ALA A 61 8.19 -33.85 8.35
N PRO A 62 8.92 -33.29 7.36
CA PRO A 62 9.71 -34.09 6.43
C PRO A 62 10.85 -34.81 7.18
N PRO A 63 11.21 -36.05 6.79
CA PRO A 63 12.23 -36.80 7.49
C PRO A 63 13.61 -36.21 7.16
N GLY A 64 14.31 -35.65 8.16
CA GLY A 64 15.73 -35.28 7.97
C GLY A 64 16.33 -34.23 8.90
N MET A 65 15.57 -33.46 9.67
CA MET A 65 16.15 -32.50 10.63
C MET A 65 16.01 -33.02 12.06
N GLN A 66 17.09 -33.56 12.61
CA GLN A 66 17.18 -33.76 14.05
C GLN A 66 17.18 -32.39 14.74
N PRO A 67 16.35 -32.17 15.78
CA PRO A 67 16.43 -30.95 16.57
C PRO A 67 17.77 -30.90 17.29
N ARG A 68 18.46 -29.76 17.16
CA ARG A 68 19.69 -29.47 17.90
C ARG A 68 19.32 -29.34 19.38
N PRO A 69 20.04 -29.97 20.32
CA PRO A 69 19.71 -29.87 21.74
C PRO A 69 19.81 -28.41 22.20
N GLU A 70 18.77 -27.95 22.90
CA GLU A 70 18.72 -26.63 23.55
C GLU A 70 19.84 -26.52 24.59
N PRO A 71 20.56 -25.38 24.67
CA PRO A 71 21.51 -25.14 25.75
C PRO A 71 20.76 -24.90 27.06
N ALA A 72 21.28 -25.50 28.14
CA ALA A 72 20.74 -25.37 29.49
C ALA A 72 20.60 -23.90 29.95
N PRO A 73 19.60 -23.57 30.79
CA PRO A 73 19.38 -22.22 31.28
C PRO A 73 20.55 -21.80 32.17
N GLY A 74 21.31 -20.78 31.74
CA GLY A 74 22.46 -20.24 32.48
C GLY A 74 23.77 -20.15 31.71
N ALA A 75 23.82 -20.59 30.44
CA ALA A 75 25.01 -20.38 29.61
C ALA A 75 25.09 -18.93 29.12
N GLN A 76 26.10 -18.19 29.60
CA GLN A 76 26.47 -16.88 29.06
C GLN A 76 26.82 -17.03 27.57
N LEU A 77 26.06 -16.36 26.70
CA LEU A 77 26.41 -16.21 25.30
C LEU A 77 27.80 -15.57 25.22
N PRO A 78 28.77 -16.15 24.47
CA PRO A 78 30.03 -15.48 24.24
C PRO A 78 29.76 -14.14 23.54
N PRO A 79 30.55 -13.08 23.84
CA PRO A 79 30.40 -11.80 23.17
C PRO A 79 30.48 -12.00 21.64
N PRO A 80 29.74 -11.20 20.85
CA PRO A 80 29.75 -11.34 19.40
C PRO A 80 31.20 -11.27 18.93
N GLN A 81 31.68 -12.40 18.41
CA GLN A 81 33.04 -12.51 17.92
C GLN A 81 33.15 -11.51 16.77
N ALA A 82 34.02 -10.50 16.94
CA ALA A 82 34.33 -9.57 15.87
C ALA A 82 34.70 -10.39 14.64
N ALA A 83 34.00 -10.18 13.53
CA ALA A 83 34.26 -10.88 12.29
C ALA A 83 35.75 -10.77 11.93
N PRO A 84 36.35 -11.82 11.36
CA PRO A 84 37.77 -11.79 11.01
C PRO A 84 38.05 -10.59 10.11
N PRO A 85 39.20 -9.88 10.29
CA PRO A 85 39.56 -8.76 9.45
C PRO A 85 39.84 -9.28 8.03
N VAL A 86 38.82 -9.26 7.18
CA VAL A 86 38.99 -9.47 5.75
C VAL A 86 39.80 -8.29 5.24
N ASN A 87 41.03 -8.53 4.79
CA ASN A 87 41.90 -7.49 4.26
C ASN A 87 41.46 -7.12 2.83
N TRP A 88 40.30 -6.48 2.70
CA TRP A 88 39.78 -5.91 1.44
C TRP A 88 40.51 -4.61 1.09
N SER A 89 41.17 -3.97 2.06
CA SER A 89 41.88 -2.68 1.91
C SER A 89 43.00 -2.74 0.86
N THR A 90 43.60 -3.92 0.67
CA THR A 90 44.65 -4.15 -0.33
C THR A 90 44.08 -4.57 -1.70
N LYS A 91 42.81 -4.95 -1.78
CA LYS A 91 42.19 -5.57 -2.97
C LYS A 91 41.31 -4.62 -3.78
N ASN A 92 40.72 -3.59 -3.17
CA ASN A 92 39.93 -2.59 -3.89
C ASN A 92 39.97 -1.21 -3.20
N PRO A 93 40.52 -0.17 -3.83
CA PRO A 93 40.58 1.18 -3.24
C PRO A 93 39.19 1.79 -3.00
N ILE A 94 38.16 1.34 -3.72
CA ILE A 94 36.77 1.81 -3.57
C ILE A 94 36.20 1.39 -2.21
N CYS A 95 36.45 0.16 -1.78
CA CYS A 95 35.98 -0.35 -0.48
C CYS A 95 36.56 0.46 0.69
N LEU A 96 37.84 0.87 0.59
CA LEU A 96 38.50 1.69 1.62
C LEU A 96 37.86 3.06 1.76
N GLN A 97 37.56 3.69 0.63
CA GLN A 97 36.94 5.00 0.64
C GLN A 97 35.52 4.96 1.21
N LEU A 98 34.74 3.93 0.85
CA LEU A 98 33.38 3.76 1.34
C LEU A 98 33.34 3.49 2.86
N GLU A 99 34.24 2.65 3.36
CA GLU A 99 34.33 2.41 4.81
C GLU A 99 34.76 3.66 5.59
N GLN A 100 35.72 4.43 5.09
CA GLN A 100 36.12 5.69 5.72
C GLN A 100 34.95 6.68 5.81
N ARG A 101 34.08 6.71 4.80
CA ARG A 101 32.85 7.51 4.82
C ARG A 101 31.84 6.97 5.84
N LEU A 102 31.68 5.64 5.92
CA LEU A 102 30.79 4.99 6.89
C LEU A 102 31.19 5.28 8.34
N VAL A 103 32.49 5.26 8.66
CA VAL A 103 32.97 5.54 10.02
C VAL A 103 32.74 7.01 10.39
N GLN A 104 33.00 7.93 9.47
CA GLN A 104 32.74 9.37 9.69
C GLN A 104 31.26 9.66 9.90
N ASP A 105 30.39 9.02 9.11
CA ASP A 105 28.95 9.15 9.26
C ASP A 105 28.45 8.51 10.54
N GLY A 106 28.98 7.33 10.91
CA GLY A 106 28.67 6.65 12.17
C GLY A 106 28.97 7.51 13.39
N GLN A 107 30.08 8.25 13.40
CA GLN A 107 30.41 9.18 14.48
C GLN A 107 29.43 10.37 14.57
N ARG A 108 29.01 10.93 13.43
CA ARG A 108 28.00 12.00 13.38
C ARG A 108 26.62 11.51 13.81
N SER A 109 26.22 10.33 13.32
CA SER A 109 24.95 9.71 13.67
C SER A 109 24.89 9.34 15.14
N ASN A 110 25.98 8.86 15.74
CA ASN A 110 26.02 8.54 17.17
C ASN A 110 25.85 9.81 18.01
N GLY A 111 26.57 10.89 17.71
CA GLY A 111 26.41 12.16 18.42
C GLY A 111 25.00 12.77 18.30
N MET A 112 24.30 12.53 17.19
CA MET A 112 22.91 12.95 17.02
C MET A 112 21.92 12.05 17.79
N ARG A 113 22.17 10.72 17.79
CA ARG A 113 21.36 9.75 18.56
C ARG A 113 21.52 9.94 20.06
N ASP A 114 22.71 10.30 20.53
CA ASP A 114 22.98 10.57 21.95
C ASP A 114 22.25 11.81 22.47
N GLN A 115 21.89 12.76 21.58
CA GLN A 115 21.10 13.95 21.93
C GLN A 115 19.59 13.68 22.00
N LEU A 116 19.11 12.59 21.41
CA LEU A 116 17.68 12.28 21.35
C LEU A 116 17.04 12.15 22.75
N PRO A 117 17.63 11.44 23.73
CA PRO A 117 17.06 11.36 25.08
C PRO A 117 17.00 12.72 25.79
N ALA A 118 17.95 13.62 25.51
CA ALA A 118 17.95 14.95 26.09
C ALA A 118 16.78 15.79 25.54
N ILE A 119 16.54 15.73 24.23
CA ILE A 119 15.41 16.41 23.58
C ILE A 119 14.08 15.83 24.06
N GLU A 120 13.98 14.50 24.18
CA GLU A 120 12.77 13.84 24.71
C GLU A 120 12.47 14.27 26.16
N ALA A 121 13.50 14.39 27.00
CA ALA A 121 13.34 14.92 28.36
C ALA A 121 12.91 16.40 28.37
N GLU A 122 13.34 17.21 27.40
CA GLU A 122 12.89 18.60 27.25
C GLU A 122 11.44 18.71 26.77
N ILE A 123 11.01 17.83 25.86
CA ILE A 123 9.62 17.75 25.40
C ILE A 123 8.70 17.49 26.59
N GLN A 124 9.01 16.48 27.42
CA GLN A 124 8.22 16.16 28.61
C GLN A 124 8.08 17.35 29.57
N ARG A 125 9.15 18.14 29.74
CA ARG A 125 9.09 19.36 30.59
C ARG A 125 8.23 20.46 29.96
N ALA A 126 8.31 20.64 28.64
CA ALA A 126 7.50 21.62 27.92
C ALA A 126 6.00 21.25 27.93
N GLU A 127 5.68 19.97 27.79
CA GLU A 127 4.33 19.42 27.93
C GLU A 127 3.76 19.73 29.31
N GLN A 128 4.49 19.40 30.37
CA GLN A 128 4.07 19.68 31.75
C GLN A 128 3.82 21.18 31.98
N ALA A 129 4.66 22.06 31.44
CA ALA A 129 4.46 23.51 31.55
C ALA A 129 3.19 24.00 30.80
N TYR A 130 2.91 23.42 29.64
CA TYR A 130 1.70 23.71 28.87
C TYR A 130 0.44 23.23 29.60
N GLU A 131 0.46 22.01 30.13
CA GLU A 131 -0.66 21.45 30.91
C GLU A 131 -0.92 22.25 32.19
N GLN A 132 0.13 22.68 32.90
CA GLN A 132 0.00 23.54 34.07
C GLN A 132 -0.67 24.87 33.69
N SER A 133 -0.19 25.55 32.64
CA SER A 133 -0.76 26.81 32.16
C SER A 133 -2.23 26.65 31.76
N ARG A 134 -2.57 25.53 31.12
CA ARG A 134 -3.96 25.20 30.76
C ARG A 134 -4.82 24.97 32.00
N SER A 135 -4.32 24.24 32.99
CA SER A 135 -5.03 23.97 34.25
C SER A 135 -5.26 25.25 35.06
N ASP A 136 -4.31 26.18 35.04
CA ASP A 136 -4.45 27.49 35.71
C ASP A 136 -5.49 28.37 35.02
N LEU A 137 -5.55 28.36 33.68
CA LEU A 137 -6.58 29.07 32.93
C LEU A 137 -8.00 28.55 33.24
N GLU A 138 -8.14 27.24 33.46
CA GLU A 138 -9.39 26.63 33.91
C GLU A 138 -9.69 26.96 35.37
N ARG A 139 -8.69 26.88 36.25
CA ARG A 139 -8.84 27.15 37.69
C ARG A 139 -9.25 28.59 38.02
N TYR A 140 -8.85 29.55 37.19
CA TYR A 140 -9.19 30.97 37.36
C TYR A 140 -10.39 31.43 36.52
N ASP A 141 -11.13 30.51 35.89
CA ASP A 141 -12.27 30.80 35.01
C ASP A 141 -11.94 31.90 33.99
N CYS A 142 -10.78 31.78 33.35
CA CYS A 142 -10.29 32.76 32.37
C CYS A 142 -11.02 32.65 31.03
N TYR A 143 -11.80 31.60 30.79
CA TYR A 143 -12.55 31.40 29.57
C TYR A 143 -14.05 31.65 29.80
N GLU A 144 -14.63 32.48 28.94
CA GLU A 144 -16.07 32.63 28.82
C GLU A 144 -16.57 31.77 27.66
N TYR A 145 -17.64 31.03 27.91
CA TYR A 145 -18.31 30.23 26.88
C TYR A 145 -19.54 30.99 26.40
N PHE A 146 -19.52 31.43 25.14
CA PHE A 146 -20.66 32.05 24.49
C PHE A 146 -21.05 31.22 23.27
N ILE A 147 -22.23 30.57 23.32
CA ILE A 147 -22.86 29.75 22.27
C ILE A 147 -21.83 29.14 21.29
N PHE A 148 -21.23 28.01 21.72
CA PHE A 148 -20.21 27.21 21.01
C PHE A 148 -18.81 27.85 20.82
N SER A 149 -18.56 29.07 21.31
CA SER A 149 -17.23 29.69 21.26
C SER A 149 -16.61 29.84 22.65
N LYS A 150 -15.30 29.65 22.73
CA LYS A 150 -14.47 29.82 23.93
C LYS A 150 -13.65 31.11 23.76
N THR A 151 -13.96 32.14 24.54
CA THR A 151 -13.28 33.45 24.47
C THR A 151 -12.49 33.72 25.75
N LEU A 152 -11.26 34.20 25.62
CA LEU A 152 -10.42 34.55 26.78
C LEU A 152 -10.88 35.88 27.40
N ARG A 153 -11.06 35.91 28.72
CA ARG A 153 -11.29 37.14 29.49
C ARG A 153 -10.08 38.05 29.40
N ARG A 154 -10.29 39.31 29.03
CA ARG A 154 -9.25 40.35 28.95
C ARG A 154 -8.85 40.92 30.32
N THR A 155 -8.55 40.06 31.29
CA THR A 155 -7.90 40.48 32.53
C THR A 155 -6.39 40.31 32.39
N ARG A 156 -5.59 41.17 33.04
CA ARG A 156 -4.13 41.10 32.94
C ARG A 156 -3.58 39.72 33.29
N ARG A 157 -4.08 39.13 34.39
CA ARG A 157 -3.72 37.78 34.83
C ARG A 157 -4.04 36.70 33.79
N CYS A 158 -5.23 36.74 33.19
CA CYS A 158 -5.63 35.74 32.19
C CYS A 158 -4.86 35.89 30.89
N VAL A 159 -4.51 37.12 30.49
CA VAL A 159 -3.65 37.39 29.35
C VAL A 159 -2.24 36.86 29.62
N ASP A 160 -1.64 37.18 30.77
CA ASP A 160 -0.30 36.70 31.13
C ASP A 160 -0.20 35.16 31.17
N LEU A 161 -1.24 34.47 31.66
CA LEU A 161 -1.31 32.99 31.66
C LEU A 161 -1.52 32.41 30.25
N ALA A 162 -2.32 33.06 29.42
CA ALA A 162 -2.52 32.64 28.03
C ALA A 162 -1.22 32.78 27.23
N ASP A 163 -0.49 33.88 27.41
CA ASP A 163 0.81 34.13 26.77
C ASP A 163 1.85 33.08 27.20
N GLN A 164 1.86 32.69 28.47
CA GLN A 164 2.70 31.59 28.97
C GLN A 164 2.36 30.25 28.32
N GLY A 165 1.07 29.92 28.20
CA GLY A 165 0.61 28.70 27.53
C GLY A 165 0.98 28.68 26.03
N GLU A 166 0.84 29.81 25.34
CA GLU A 166 1.27 29.94 23.95
C GLU A 166 2.78 29.79 23.79
N ALA A 167 3.58 30.38 24.68
CA ALA A 167 5.03 30.24 24.68
C ALA A 167 5.46 28.78 24.89
N ALA A 168 4.83 28.07 25.84
CA ALA A 168 5.08 26.64 26.08
C ALA A 168 4.74 25.79 24.83
N ARG A 169 3.60 26.08 24.19
CA ARG A 169 3.18 25.40 22.96
C ARG A 169 4.17 25.60 21.80
N ARG A 170 4.67 26.83 21.61
CA ARG A 170 5.67 27.12 20.55
C ARG A 170 6.97 26.35 20.79
N ARG A 171 7.45 26.33 22.04
CA ARG A 171 8.63 25.55 22.42
C ARG A 171 8.44 24.05 22.18
N LEU A 172 7.26 23.51 22.49
CA LEU A 172 6.93 22.12 22.22
C LEU A 172 7.02 21.82 20.72
N SER A 173 6.39 22.65 19.87
CA SER A 173 6.47 22.46 18.41
C SER A 173 7.88 22.56 17.85
N GLU A 174 8.74 23.39 18.45
CA GLU A 174 10.15 23.52 18.07
C GLU A 174 10.95 22.25 18.43
N LEU A 175 10.78 21.73 19.65
CA LEU A 175 11.43 20.50 20.10
C LEU A 175 10.95 19.27 19.31
N GLU A 176 9.66 19.21 18.99
CA GLU A 176 9.11 18.16 18.11
C GLU A 176 9.70 18.24 16.71
N ALA A 177 9.81 19.43 16.13
CA ALA A 177 10.44 19.62 14.83
C ALA A 177 11.92 19.22 14.86
N GLN A 178 12.64 19.54 15.94
CA GLN A 178 14.03 19.11 16.13
C GLN A 178 14.15 17.59 16.25
N ARG A 179 13.26 16.95 17.03
CA ARG A 179 13.19 15.49 17.14
C ARG A 179 12.92 14.84 15.79
N GLN A 180 11.93 15.36 15.06
CA GLN A 180 11.61 14.89 13.72
C GLN A 180 12.78 15.07 12.78
N GLN A 181 13.48 16.20 12.84
CA GLN A 181 14.68 16.43 12.03
C GLN A 181 15.81 15.46 12.41
N ILE A 182 15.99 15.06 13.67
CA ILE A 182 16.98 14.03 14.02
C ILE A 182 16.53 12.66 13.50
N ALA A 183 15.25 12.34 13.64
CA ALA A 183 14.67 11.09 13.16
C ALA A 183 14.65 10.99 11.62
N SER A 184 14.46 12.11 10.92
CA SER A 184 14.35 12.24 9.47
C SER A 184 15.64 12.69 8.81
N SER A 185 16.61 13.23 9.58
CA SER A 185 17.95 13.51 9.09
C SER A 185 18.45 12.19 8.57
N GLY A 186 18.74 12.17 7.27
CA GLY A 186 19.11 10.99 6.51
C GLY A 186 20.41 10.32 6.95
N ALA A 187 20.84 10.43 8.21
CA ALA A 187 21.91 9.63 8.78
C ALA A 187 21.57 8.12 8.76
N ARG A 188 20.27 7.75 8.75
CA ARG A 188 19.84 6.38 8.44
C ARG A 188 19.93 6.10 6.93
N SER A 189 19.31 6.92 6.10
CA SER A 189 19.27 6.72 4.63
C SER A 189 20.65 6.77 3.95
N TYR A 190 21.52 7.69 4.36
CA TYR A 190 22.88 7.85 3.82
C TYR A 190 23.81 6.72 4.29
N ARG A 191 23.68 6.27 5.54
CA ARG A 191 24.38 5.09 6.04
C ARG A 191 23.94 3.84 5.29
N GLU A 192 22.63 3.66 5.10
CA GLU A 192 22.02 2.56 4.36
C GLU A 192 22.50 2.55 2.91
N GLU A 193 22.57 3.72 2.27
CA GLU A 193 23.14 3.91 0.94
C GLU A 193 24.60 3.45 0.88
N ILE A 194 25.46 3.91 1.79
CA ILE A 194 26.88 3.50 1.85
C ILE A 194 27.02 1.98 2.08
N VAL A 195 26.21 1.39 2.97
CA VAL A 195 26.22 -0.07 3.21
C VAL A 195 25.75 -0.83 1.98
N SER A 196 24.74 -0.32 1.26
CA SER A 196 24.28 -0.91 0.01
C SER A 196 25.35 -0.85 -1.08
N GLU A 197 26.11 0.24 -1.17
CA GLU A 197 27.23 0.39 -2.11
C GLU A 197 28.39 -0.56 -1.76
N LEU A 198 28.70 -0.70 -0.47
CA LEU A 198 29.66 -1.69 0.03
C LEU A 198 29.24 -3.11 -0.33
N ALA A 199 27.95 -3.42 -0.22
CA ALA A 199 27.40 -4.71 -0.60
C ALA A 199 27.49 -4.96 -2.11
N ARG A 200 27.16 -3.98 -2.95
CA ARG A 200 27.23 -4.06 -4.43
C ARG A 200 28.66 -4.29 -4.92
N ASN A 201 29.64 -3.66 -4.27
CA ASN A 201 31.06 -3.82 -4.59
C ASN A 201 31.71 -5.05 -3.92
N ASN A 202 30.90 -5.87 -3.22
CA ASN A 202 31.32 -7.06 -2.51
C ASN A 202 32.49 -6.81 -1.53
N CYS A 203 32.45 -5.67 -0.84
CA CYS A 203 33.49 -5.25 0.10
C CYS A 203 33.48 -6.03 1.43
N GLY A 204 32.55 -6.97 1.61
CA GLY A 204 32.51 -7.87 2.76
C GLY A 204 31.20 -8.64 2.88
N ALA A 205 31.27 -9.85 3.43
CA ALA A 205 30.09 -10.68 3.70
C ALA A 205 29.16 -10.05 4.76
N ASN A 206 29.69 -9.20 5.63
CA ASN A 206 28.91 -8.51 6.65
C ASN A 206 28.02 -7.41 6.04
N TYR A 207 28.55 -6.64 5.09
CA TYR A 207 27.78 -5.57 4.42
C TYR A 207 26.68 -6.13 3.53
N THR A 208 26.95 -7.25 2.85
CA THR A 208 25.93 -7.93 2.04
C THR A 208 24.80 -8.52 2.89
N GLN A 209 25.10 -9.01 4.09
CA GLN A 209 24.08 -9.45 5.04
C GLN A 209 23.31 -8.28 5.65
N GLU A 210 23.99 -7.19 6.00
CA GLU A 210 23.37 -5.99 6.57
C GLU A 210 22.45 -5.29 5.55
N ALA A 211 22.88 -5.16 4.29
CA ALA A 211 22.04 -4.63 3.21
C ALA A 211 20.77 -5.47 2.99
N ARG A 212 20.86 -6.80 3.10
CA ARG A 212 19.68 -7.69 3.05
C ARG A 212 18.74 -7.51 4.24
N ARG A 213 19.28 -7.15 5.42
CA ARG A 213 18.44 -6.83 6.59
C ARG A 213 17.68 -5.54 6.39
N TYR A 214 18.27 -4.51 5.77
CA TYR A 214 17.57 -3.27 5.46
C TYR A 214 16.45 -3.48 4.42
N ASP A 215 16.73 -4.28 3.40
CA ASP A 215 15.74 -4.64 2.35
C ASP A 215 14.52 -5.37 2.95
N ARG A 216 14.76 -6.34 3.84
CA ARG A 216 13.70 -7.06 4.57
C ARG A 216 13.02 -6.21 5.66
N GLY A 217 13.77 -5.28 6.25
CA GLY A 217 13.33 -4.35 7.29
C GLY A 217 12.19 -3.45 6.83
N SER A 218 12.26 -3.03 5.56
CA SER A 218 11.25 -2.22 4.88
C SER A 218 9.88 -2.91 4.78
N GLU A 219 9.82 -4.24 4.79
CA GLU A 219 8.56 -5.01 4.80
C GLU A 219 8.12 -5.35 6.25
N SER A 220 9.07 -5.58 7.16
CA SER A 220 8.76 -5.95 8.55
C SER A 220 8.35 -4.80 9.46
N SER A 221 8.57 -3.54 9.08
CA SER A 221 8.05 -2.37 9.81
C SER A 221 6.53 -2.14 9.59
N ILE A 222 5.87 -2.94 8.74
CA ILE A 222 4.42 -2.89 8.50
C ILE A 222 3.64 -3.94 9.31
N TRP A 223 4.26 -5.06 9.73
CA TRP A 223 3.53 -6.20 10.33
C TRP A 223 4.17 -6.76 11.62
N GLN A 224 4.87 -5.94 12.39
CA GLN A 224 5.42 -6.38 13.67
C GLN A 224 5.13 -5.38 14.78
N ASP A 225 3.85 -5.34 15.17
CA ASP A 225 3.45 -5.12 16.56
C ASP A 225 2.09 -5.79 16.79
N GLU A 226 2.11 -7.07 17.17
CA GLU A 226 0.98 -7.72 17.84
C GLU A 226 1.48 -8.05 19.25
N GLY A 227 1.38 -7.07 20.16
CA GLY A 227 1.94 -7.18 21.50
C GLY A 227 1.53 -6.04 22.45
N GLU A 228 0.24 -5.74 22.51
CA GLU A 228 -0.45 -5.13 23.66
C GLU A 228 0.26 -3.97 24.39
N SER A 229 0.11 -2.73 23.90
CA SER A 229 -0.23 -1.59 24.76
C SER A 229 -0.67 -0.36 23.95
N SER A 230 -1.98 -0.10 24.01
CA SER A 230 -2.60 1.21 24.22
C SER A 230 -1.93 2.48 23.64
N PHE A 231 -2.68 3.09 22.70
CA PHE A 231 -2.69 4.51 22.29
C PHE A 231 -1.61 5.01 21.32
N SER A 232 -1.95 5.07 20.02
CA SER A 232 -2.07 6.36 19.31
C SER A 232 -2.50 6.15 17.86
N ASN A 233 -3.69 6.66 17.53
CA ASN A 233 -4.03 7.02 16.16
C ASN A 233 -3.02 8.08 15.69
N GLY A 234 -2.03 7.66 14.92
CA GLY A 234 -1.09 8.52 14.20
C GLY A 234 -1.30 8.46 12.69
N TRP A 235 -2.55 8.44 12.21
CA TRP A 235 -2.84 8.73 10.81
C TRP A 235 -2.58 10.22 10.58
N THR A 236 -1.38 10.58 10.14
CA THR A 236 -1.08 11.92 9.63
C THR A 236 -1.58 12.00 8.19
N PRO A 237 -2.56 12.87 7.86
CA PRO A 237 -3.11 12.98 6.50
C PRO A 237 -2.18 13.75 5.53
N PHE A 238 -0.97 14.08 5.97
CA PHE A 238 0.05 14.73 5.15
C PHE A 238 1.38 14.00 5.36
N GLY A 239 1.58 12.95 4.56
CA GLY A 239 2.79 12.15 4.51
C GLY A 239 3.99 12.98 4.05
N GLY A 240 4.73 13.52 5.02
CA GLY A 240 6.06 14.11 4.84
C GLY A 240 7.15 13.05 4.98
N GLY A 241 7.05 11.96 4.22
CA GLY A 241 8.14 11.02 3.98
C GLY A 241 8.58 11.20 2.54
N ALA A 242 9.56 12.05 2.30
CA ALA A 242 10.09 12.39 0.97
C ALA A 242 10.92 11.24 0.36
N HIS A 243 10.39 10.03 0.40
CA HIS A 243 10.39 9.08 -0.69
C HIS A 243 9.02 8.41 -0.61
N SER A 244 7.99 9.00 -1.22
CA SER A 244 6.93 8.15 -1.75
C SER A 244 7.69 7.22 -2.69
N SER A 245 7.97 5.98 -2.27
CA SER A 245 8.31 4.96 -3.23
C SER A 245 7.19 5.05 -4.26
N ALA A 246 7.51 5.56 -5.45
CA ALA A 246 6.56 5.65 -6.53
C ALA A 246 6.23 4.21 -6.86
N THR A 247 5.21 3.68 -6.18
CA THR A 247 4.72 2.34 -6.44
C THR A 247 4.07 2.37 -7.81
N TYR A 248 4.08 1.24 -8.49
CA TYR A 248 3.44 1.10 -9.78
C TYR A 248 2.27 0.16 -9.67
N ARG A 249 1.26 0.42 -10.49
CA ARG A 249 0.22 -0.55 -10.82
C ARG A 249 0.62 -1.21 -12.12
N THR A 250 0.64 -2.53 -12.12
CA THR A 250 0.89 -3.32 -13.33
C THR A 250 -0.41 -3.96 -13.79
N VAL A 251 -0.62 -3.94 -15.09
CA VAL A 251 -1.83 -4.40 -15.74
C VAL A 251 -1.45 -5.20 -16.97
N CYS A 252 -2.11 -6.34 -17.16
CA CYS A 252 -1.89 -7.18 -18.32
C CYS A 252 -2.87 -6.77 -19.42
N VAL A 253 -2.36 -6.40 -20.58
CA VAL A 253 -3.13 -5.93 -21.73
C VAL A 253 -3.11 -6.98 -22.82
N ARG A 254 -4.28 -7.41 -23.26
CA ARG A 254 -4.44 -8.32 -24.39
C ARG A 254 -4.36 -7.55 -25.70
N LEU A 255 -3.41 -7.93 -26.56
CA LEU A 255 -3.08 -7.16 -27.76
C LEU A 255 -4.16 -7.20 -28.84
N CYS A 256 -5.00 -8.22 -28.86
CA CYS A 256 -5.96 -8.43 -29.94
C CYS A 256 -7.25 -7.57 -29.84
N ASP A 257 -7.60 -7.10 -28.64
CA ASP A 257 -8.78 -6.25 -28.38
C ASP A 257 -8.56 -5.12 -27.35
N GLY A 258 -7.36 -5.02 -26.79
CA GLY A 258 -6.99 -4.01 -25.80
C GLY A 258 -7.65 -4.21 -24.43
N TYR A 259 -8.25 -5.36 -24.14
CA TYR A 259 -8.75 -5.62 -22.80
C TYR A 259 -7.60 -5.67 -21.79
N TYR A 260 -7.79 -5.11 -20.60
CA TYR A 260 -6.78 -5.14 -19.54
C TYR A 260 -7.34 -5.57 -18.20
N PHE A 261 -6.51 -6.25 -17.42
CA PHE A 261 -6.80 -6.66 -16.05
C PHE A 261 -5.59 -6.40 -15.14
N PRO A 262 -5.81 -6.09 -13.85
CA PRO A 262 -4.71 -5.83 -12.93
C PRO A 262 -3.89 -7.10 -12.65
N VAL A 263 -2.57 -6.94 -12.59
CA VAL A 263 -1.64 -7.96 -12.10
C VAL A 263 -1.28 -7.62 -10.66
N SER A 264 -0.68 -6.44 -10.45
CA SER A 264 -0.30 -5.94 -9.12
C SER A 264 -0.81 -4.51 -8.90
N PHE A 265 -1.39 -4.25 -7.72
CA PHE A 265 -1.95 -2.93 -7.37
C PHE A 265 -0.92 -1.95 -6.80
N SER A 266 0.21 -2.46 -6.32
CA SER A 266 1.32 -1.70 -5.77
C SER A 266 2.56 -2.58 -5.85
N THR A 267 3.48 -2.26 -6.74
CA THR A 267 4.70 -3.03 -6.94
C THR A 267 5.89 -2.13 -7.28
N LEU A 268 7.10 -2.66 -7.15
CA LEU A 268 8.35 -2.01 -7.50
C LEU A 268 8.83 -2.49 -8.87
N PRO A 269 9.65 -1.70 -9.59
CA PRO A 269 10.19 -2.11 -10.89
C PRO A 269 10.95 -3.44 -10.88
N SER A 270 11.51 -3.84 -9.74
CA SER A 270 12.18 -5.13 -9.54
C SER A 270 11.28 -6.35 -9.80
N HIS A 271 9.96 -6.21 -9.67
CA HIS A 271 9.00 -7.29 -9.84
C HIS A 271 8.29 -7.28 -11.21
N PHE A 272 8.64 -6.34 -12.10
CA PHE A 272 7.97 -6.24 -13.40
C PHE A 272 8.19 -7.47 -14.29
N GLU A 273 9.36 -8.13 -14.20
CA GLU A 273 9.58 -9.34 -15.00
C GLU A 273 8.64 -10.47 -14.54
N GLN A 274 8.52 -10.68 -13.22
CA GLN A 274 7.61 -11.66 -12.64
C GLN A 274 6.15 -11.35 -12.98
N ASP A 275 5.75 -10.08 -12.90
CA ASP A 275 4.42 -9.64 -13.32
C ASP A 275 4.18 -9.88 -14.83
N SER A 276 5.23 -9.77 -15.65
CA SER A 276 5.14 -10.01 -17.09
C SER A 276 4.93 -11.49 -17.41
N GLU A 277 5.60 -12.38 -16.68
CA GLU A 277 5.41 -13.84 -16.78
C GLU A 277 4.02 -14.24 -16.28
N ALA A 278 3.57 -13.64 -15.17
CA ALA A 278 2.22 -13.85 -14.64
C ALA A 278 1.14 -13.35 -15.62
N CYS A 279 1.38 -12.25 -16.33
CA CYS A 279 0.50 -11.75 -17.38
C CYS A 279 0.37 -12.75 -18.53
N GLN A 280 1.50 -13.24 -19.06
CA GLN A 280 1.52 -14.17 -20.20
C GLN A 280 0.91 -15.53 -19.85
N SER A 281 1.18 -16.08 -18.66
CA SER A 281 0.65 -17.37 -18.25
C SER A 281 -0.87 -17.38 -17.99
N LYS A 282 -1.48 -16.20 -17.75
CA LYS A 282 -2.92 -16.08 -17.48
C LYS A 282 -3.78 -16.04 -18.73
N CYS A 283 -3.20 -15.87 -19.92
CA CYS A 283 -3.95 -15.68 -21.15
C CYS A 283 -3.38 -16.52 -22.29
N ALA A 284 -4.24 -17.31 -22.94
CA ALA A 284 -3.93 -17.99 -24.19
C ALA A 284 -3.65 -17.00 -25.35
N ALA A 285 -4.37 -15.88 -25.38
CA ALA A 285 -4.16 -14.81 -26.34
C ALA A 285 -2.88 -14.00 -26.03
N PRO A 286 -2.21 -13.43 -27.07
CA PRO A 286 -1.02 -12.61 -26.87
C PRO A 286 -1.33 -11.40 -25.99
N ALA A 287 -0.65 -11.32 -24.86
CA ALA A 287 -0.79 -10.27 -23.87
C ALA A 287 0.58 -9.71 -23.46
N GLU A 288 0.60 -8.43 -23.10
CA GLU A 288 1.79 -7.71 -22.69
C GLU A 288 1.52 -6.92 -21.41
N LEU A 289 2.55 -6.79 -20.56
CA LEU A 289 2.46 -6.03 -19.33
C LEU A 289 2.58 -4.54 -19.60
N TYR A 290 1.68 -3.76 -19.01
CA TYR A 290 1.73 -2.30 -18.95
C TYR A 290 1.80 -1.86 -17.49
N TYR A 291 2.36 -0.68 -17.24
CA TYR A 291 2.41 -0.12 -15.89
C TYR A 291 2.17 1.39 -15.89
N TYR A 292 1.71 1.90 -14.76
CA TYR A 292 1.54 3.33 -14.49
C TYR A 292 1.76 3.64 -13.02
N GLN A 293 2.02 4.91 -12.71
CA GLN A 293 2.38 5.36 -11.36
C GLN A 293 1.16 5.33 -10.41
N ASN A 294 1.39 4.87 -9.18
CA ASN A 294 0.40 4.85 -8.11
C ASN A 294 0.88 5.71 -6.93
N PRO A 295 0.07 6.65 -6.40
CA PRO A 295 -1.29 7.02 -6.82
C PRO A 295 -1.31 8.05 -7.97
N GLY A 296 -2.49 8.26 -8.58
CA GLY A 296 -2.79 9.44 -9.41
C GLY A 296 -2.70 9.26 -10.92
N ALA A 297 -2.05 8.21 -11.44
CA ALA A 297 -2.08 7.88 -12.86
C ALA A 297 -3.14 6.80 -13.18
N GLY A 298 -3.52 6.72 -14.45
CA GLY A 298 -4.51 5.78 -14.97
C GLY A 298 -4.01 4.98 -16.17
N MET A 299 -4.89 4.13 -16.71
CA MET A 299 -4.56 3.29 -17.88
C MET A 299 -4.18 4.10 -19.13
N ASP A 300 -4.75 5.29 -19.29
CA ASP A 300 -4.45 6.24 -20.36
C ASP A 300 -3.00 6.74 -20.34
N GLN A 301 -2.34 6.68 -19.18
CA GLN A 301 -0.95 7.05 -18.96
C GLN A 301 -0.02 5.84 -18.82
N SER A 302 -0.53 4.64 -19.07
CA SER A 302 0.27 3.43 -18.93
C SER A 302 1.19 3.21 -20.13
N VAL A 303 2.34 2.62 -19.86
CA VAL A 303 3.36 2.28 -20.86
C VAL A 303 3.67 0.79 -20.82
N ALA A 304 3.97 0.23 -21.99
CA ALA A 304 4.34 -1.17 -22.12
C ALA A 304 5.69 -1.43 -21.45
N PHE A 305 5.81 -2.53 -20.73
CA PHE A 305 7.04 -2.89 -20.04
C PHE A 305 8.21 -3.10 -21.01
N ARG A 306 7.98 -3.82 -22.12
CA ARG A 306 9.04 -4.19 -23.07
C ARG A 306 9.31 -3.11 -24.12
N SER A 307 8.26 -2.60 -24.77
CA SER A 307 8.41 -1.61 -25.86
C SER A 307 8.46 -0.15 -25.38
N GLN A 308 8.07 0.13 -24.13
CA GLN A 308 7.91 1.49 -23.60
C GLN A 308 6.91 2.34 -24.40
N GLU A 309 6.06 1.72 -25.20
CA GLU A 309 5.02 2.42 -25.96
C GLU A 309 3.80 2.72 -25.07
N PRO A 310 3.15 3.88 -25.22
CA PRO A 310 1.97 4.20 -24.45
C PRO A 310 0.80 3.32 -24.88
N TYR A 311 -0.03 2.89 -23.94
CA TYR A 311 -1.19 2.04 -24.24
C TYR A 311 -2.14 2.65 -25.27
N THR A 312 -2.26 3.99 -25.28
CA THR A 312 -3.09 4.72 -26.24
C THR A 312 -2.59 4.64 -27.69
N SER A 313 -1.33 4.25 -27.92
CA SER A 313 -0.80 4.02 -29.28
C SER A 313 -1.22 2.68 -29.88
N LEU A 314 -1.68 1.74 -29.06
CA LEU A 314 -2.14 0.44 -29.51
C LEU A 314 -3.42 0.62 -30.36
N LYS A 315 -3.42 0.08 -31.59
CA LYS A 315 -4.59 0.17 -32.50
C LYS A 315 -5.89 -0.37 -31.90
N THR A 316 -5.77 -1.31 -30.96
CA THR A 316 -6.88 -1.97 -30.27
C THR A 316 -7.17 -1.36 -28.90
N ALA A 317 -6.50 -0.27 -28.51
CA ALA A 317 -6.70 0.39 -27.21
C ALA A 317 -8.18 0.69 -26.96
N PHE A 318 -8.67 0.27 -25.79
CA PHE A 318 -10.05 0.45 -25.33
C PHE A 318 -11.14 -0.12 -26.25
N ARG A 319 -10.80 -0.94 -27.26
CA ARG A 319 -11.76 -1.51 -28.21
C ARG A 319 -12.77 -2.42 -27.51
N TYR A 320 -12.32 -3.19 -26.50
CA TYR A 320 -13.17 -4.02 -25.65
C TYR A 320 -14.35 -3.29 -24.98
N ARG A 321 -14.28 -1.95 -24.84
CA ARG A 321 -15.37 -1.15 -24.27
C ARG A 321 -16.53 -0.94 -25.25
N LYS A 322 -16.29 -1.13 -26.55
CA LYS A 322 -17.26 -0.89 -27.63
C LYS A 322 -17.81 -2.19 -28.22
N GLU A 323 -16.97 -3.21 -28.36
CA GLU A 323 -17.36 -4.48 -28.96
C GLU A 323 -16.56 -5.65 -28.38
N LEU A 324 -17.19 -6.84 -28.36
CA LEU A 324 -16.55 -8.09 -27.98
C LEU A 324 -15.96 -8.77 -29.23
N VAL A 325 -14.63 -8.88 -29.27
CA VAL A 325 -13.93 -9.55 -30.38
C VAL A 325 -13.95 -11.07 -30.18
N LYS A 326 -14.64 -11.80 -31.08
CA LYS A 326 -14.68 -13.27 -31.05
C LYS A 326 -13.29 -13.86 -31.33
N GLY A 327 -12.90 -14.91 -30.60
CA GLY A 327 -11.58 -15.54 -30.72
C GLY A 327 -10.48 -14.86 -29.90
N CYS A 328 -10.79 -13.79 -29.18
CA CYS A 328 -9.88 -13.07 -28.28
C CYS A 328 -10.26 -13.34 -26.83
N SER A 329 -9.72 -14.41 -26.23
CA SER A 329 -9.98 -14.75 -24.83
C SER A 329 -8.69 -15.13 -24.10
N CYS A 330 -8.67 -14.92 -22.78
CA CYS A 330 -7.64 -15.50 -21.92
C CYS A 330 -7.91 -16.98 -21.64
N LYS A 331 -9.16 -17.44 -21.85
CA LYS A 331 -9.52 -18.85 -21.76
C LYS A 331 -9.16 -19.57 -23.06
N GLU A 332 -8.46 -20.69 -22.93
CA GLU A 332 -8.02 -21.53 -24.06
C GLU A 332 -9.20 -21.92 -24.98
N ALA A 333 -10.32 -22.35 -24.40
CA ALA A 333 -11.49 -22.83 -25.16
C ALA A 333 -12.16 -21.76 -26.04
N GLU A 334 -11.92 -20.48 -25.77
CA GLU A 334 -12.51 -19.35 -26.49
C GLU A 334 -11.49 -18.63 -27.38
N TYR A 335 -10.20 -18.96 -27.26
CA TYR A 335 -9.13 -18.36 -28.05
C TYR A 335 -9.02 -19.06 -29.41
N VAL A 336 -9.02 -18.26 -30.47
CA VAL A 336 -8.79 -18.75 -31.84
C VAL A 336 -7.53 -18.06 -32.35
N PRO A 337 -6.40 -18.78 -32.49
CA PRO A 337 -5.19 -18.22 -33.07
C PRO A 337 -5.49 -17.66 -34.46
N LYS A 338 -5.00 -16.44 -34.75
CA LYS A 338 -5.20 -15.80 -36.07
C LYS A 338 -4.55 -16.58 -37.23
N ASP A 339 -3.64 -17.50 -36.92
CA ASP A 339 -2.94 -18.36 -37.87
C ASP A 339 -3.51 -19.80 -37.93
N ALA A 340 -4.61 -20.08 -37.21
CA ALA A 340 -5.29 -21.36 -37.35
C ALA A 340 -5.95 -21.43 -38.74
N PRO A 341 -5.65 -22.45 -39.58
CA PRO A 341 -6.36 -22.61 -40.85
C PRO A 341 -7.85 -22.74 -40.54
N ALA A 342 -8.66 -21.93 -41.22
CA ALA A 342 -10.11 -21.95 -41.07
C ALA A 342 -10.62 -23.37 -41.41
N ASP A 343 -10.92 -24.16 -40.38
CA ASP A 343 -11.57 -25.45 -40.55
C ASP A 343 -13.00 -25.19 -41.03
N GLN A 344 -13.19 -25.35 -42.34
CA GLN A 344 -14.49 -25.34 -42.97
C GLN A 344 -15.22 -26.60 -42.53
N GLY A 345 -16.01 -26.43 -41.47
CA GLY A 345 -17.11 -27.28 -41.02
C GLY A 345 -17.20 -28.69 -41.60
N LYS A 346 -16.82 -29.69 -40.80
CA LYS A 346 -17.47 -31.00 -40.82
C LYS A 346 -17.76 -31.47 -39.40
N ARG A 347 -19.01 -31.22 -38.96
CA ARG A 347 -19.68 -32.11 -38.01
C ARG A 347 -20.03 -33.40 -38.74
N ALA A 348 -19.47 -34.53 -38.28
CA ALA A 348 -20.20 -35.78 -38.03
C ALA A 348 -19.21 -36.88 -37.62
N ASP A 349 -19.44 -37.40 -36.41
CA ASP A 349 -19.25 -38.77 -35.93
C ASP A 349 -18.07 -39.59 -36.43
N THR A 350 -17.18 -39.99 -35.51
CA THR A 350 -17.11 -41.38 -35.03
C THR A 350 -16.01 -41.55 -33.98
N GLY A 351 -16.33 -42.31 -32.92
CA GLY A 351 -15.49 -43.42 -32.49
C GLY A 351 -14.25 -43.11 -31.65
N SER A 352 -14.31 -43.57 -30.41
CA SER A 352 -13.19 -43.79 -29.51
C SER A 352 -11.91 -44.35 -30.16
N THR A 353 -10.76 -43.76 -29.84
CA THR A 353 -9.49 -44.41 -29.45
C THR A 353 -8.59 -43.30 -28.92
N GLY A 354 -8.09 -43.39 -27.69
CA GLY A 354 -6.87 -44.16 -27.42
C GLY A 354 -5.69 -43.19 -27.39
N TRP A 355 -5.46 -42.60 -26.22
CA TRP A 355 -4.25 -41.89 -25.86
C TRP A 355 -3.08 -42.87 -25.95
N GLU A 356 -2.09 -42.61 -26.83
CA GLU A 356 -0.65 -42.95 -26.67
C GLU A 356 0.08 -42.98 -28.02
N ALA A 357 1.13 -42.16 -28.14
CA ALA A 357 2.42 -42.52 -28.74
C ALA A 357 3.37 -41.34 -28.45
N ARG A 358 4.19 -41.41 -27.39
CA ARG A 358 5.51 -42.05 -27.32
C ARG A 358 6.58 -41.34 -28.16
N SER A 359 7.59 -40.92 -27.40
CA SER A 359 8.81 -40.24 -27.78
C SER A 359 9.69 -41.02 -28.75
N GLU A 360 10.44 -40.26 -29.56
CA GLU A 360 11.27 -40.60 -30.71
C GLU A 360 12.50 -41.53 -30.46
N VAL A 361 12.46 -42.46 -29.50
CA VAL A 361 13.68 -43.20 -29.08
C VAL A 361 13.88 -44.58 -29.74
N ASP A 362 12.90 -45.15 -30.46
CA ASP A 362 13.01 -46.52 -31.02
C ASP A 362 13.31 -46.62 -32.54
N ALA A 363 13.70 -45.52 -33.20
CA ALA A 363 14.01 -45.53 -34.64
C ALA A 363 15.46 -45.91 -35.01
N GLN A 364 16.28 -46.35 -34.05
CA GLN A 364 17.70 -46.64 -34.25
C GLN A 364 18.09 -48.06 -33.82
N ASN A 365 17.41 -49.08 -34.36
CA ASN A 365 18.02 -50.41 -34.40
C ASN A 365 17.45 -51.33 -35.50
N GLN A 366 17.56 -50.91 -36.77
CA GLN A 366 17.48 -51.82 -37.92
C GLN A 366 18.38 -51.33 -39.07
N ARG A 367 19.68 -51.64 -39.00
CA ARG A 367 20.53 -51.97 -40.15
C ARG A 367 21.59 -52.98 -39.76
#